data_AF-A0A1G3QHY6-F1
#
_entry.id   AF-A0A1G3QHY6-F1
#
_cell.length_a   1.000
_cell.length_b   1.000
_cell.length_c   1.000
_cell.angle_alpha   90.00
_cell.angle_beta   90.00
_cell.angle_gamma   90.00
#
_symmetry.space_group_name_H-M   'P 1'
#
loop_
_entity.id
_entity.type
_entity.pdbx_description
1 polymer ?
#
loop_
_entity_poly.entity_id
_entity_poly.type
_entity_poly.pdbx_seq_one_letter_code
_entity_poly.pdbx_strand_id
1 'polypeptide(L)'
;MKKHWVASAALIFLLIAPASSGNLSIDDLKLPKTDLPQGYDFGKEIMSISIQPVTFYEMPEQSGVVPKPEKKDFQTLEFDGKHRGSLLLFQYKDKHAAERVKSFLSGLLWGDQGGPTNMHPEEMYVFENIILIFCFGYQSDESLLVKNFLRDRKGINLGSQDEQFRQVIATAHAYYNSNDVGKGIEYLKKNYDAIRNYSFGNYFLAEFYYLSHDWVNANRHYAQALGLHNSTNKLPDDGSLWATYHGLGMSCAMTGRVPESVEPFAKSLEIARKINRGTMIAGSAYDLSCSHAVLKHFDKAFALLAEAIKLDGKYRAMARSDTCFKDAMAQQRFKDLCK
;
A
#
# COMPACT_ATOMS: atom_id res chain seq x y z
N MET A 1 -65.70 14.95 -9.84
CA MET A 1 -64.62 15.73 -10.51
C MET A 1 -63.36 14.88 -10.53
N LYS A 2 -63.08 14.21 -11.66
CA LYS A 2 -61.84 13.48 -11.91
C LYS A 2 -60.84 14.45 -12.56
N LYS A 3 -59.69 14.69 -11.96
CA LYS A 3 -58.57 15.40 -12.61
C LYS A 3 -57.45 14.40 -12.82
N HIS A 4 -57.22 14.10 -14.10
CA HIS A 4 -56.05 13.40 -14.61
C HIS A 4 -54.81 14.28 -14.40
N TRP A 5 -53.73 13.70 -13.87
CA TRP A 5 -52.39 14.22 -14.02
C TRP A 5 -51.55 13.16 -14.74
N VAL A 6 -51.24 13.46 -16.00
CA VAL A 6 -50.25 12.74 -16.79
C VAL A 6 -48.90 13.33 -16.41
N ALA A 7 -48.05 12.54 -15.76
CA ALA A 7 -46.65 12.92 -15.54
C ALA A 7 -45.84 12.50 -16.78
N SER A 8 -45.40 13.49 -17.56
CA SER A 8 -44.50 13.32 -18.69
C SER A 8 -43.12 12.85 -18.18
N ALA A 9 -42.76 11.60 -18.46
CA ALA A 9 -41.40 11.10 -18.28
C ALA A 9 -40.54 11.59 -19.46
N ALA A 10 -39.73 12.62 -19.24
CA ALA A 10 -38.65 12.98 -20.15
C ALA A 10 -37.48 11.99 -19.96
N LEU A 11 -37.40 10.98 -20.83
CA LEU A 11 -36.21 10.14 -20.95
C LEU A 11 -35.08 10.98 -21.54
N ILE A 12 -34.13 11.40 -20.70
CA ILE A 12 -32.85 11.92 -21.16
C ILE A 12 -31.99 10.71 -21.53
N PHE A 13 -31.90 10.42 -22.83
CA PHE A 13 -30.88 9.52 -23.35
C PHE A 13 -29.51 10.21 -23.21
N LEU A 14 -28.75 9.84 -22.17
CA LEU A 14 -27.30 10.01 -22.18
C LEU A 14 -26.75 9.09 -23.27
N LEU A 15 -26.49 9.68 -24.45
CA LEU A 15 -25.65 9.07 -25.47
C LEU A 15 -24.24 8.93 -24.90
N ILE A 16 -23.98 7.80 -24.23
CA ILE A 16 -22.61 7.35 -24.02
C ILE A 16 -22.14 6.90 -25.40
N ALA A 17 -21.44 7.78 -26.11
CA ALA A 17 -20.72 7.39 -27.30
C ALA A 17 -19.74 6.28 -26.90
N PRO A 18 -19.80 5.09 -27.52
CA PRO A 18 -18.76 4.10 -27.29
C PRO A 18 -17.44 4.73 -27.72
N ALA A 19 -16.47 4.78 -26.80
CA ALA A 19 -15.11 5.17 -27.12
C ALA A 19 -14.64 4.26 -28.25
N SER A 20 -14.49 4.82 -29.44
CA SER A 20 -13.95 4.11 -30.59
C SER A 20 -12.60 3.56 -30.18
N SER A 21 -12.44 2.24 -30.22
CA SER A 21 -11.17 1.53 -30.05
C SER A 21 -10.24 1.76 -31.25
N GLY A 22 -10.02 3.03 -31.60
CA GLY A 22 -8.90 3.44 -32.43
C GLY A 22 -7.65 3.45 -31.57
N ASN A 23 -6.52 2.99 -32.10
CA ASN A 23 -5.23 3.12 -31.43
C ASN A 23 -4.98 4.59 -31.08
N LEU A 24 -5.01 4.92 -29.79
CA LEU A 24 -4.70 6.26 -29.30
C LEU A 24 -3.28 6.67 -29.73
N SER A 25 -3.12 7.89 -30.22
CA SER A 25 -1.82 8.49 -30.51
C SER A 25 -1.35 9.36 -29.36
N ILE A 26 -0.05 9.67 -29.31
CA ILE A 26 0.49 10.64 -28.34
C ILE A 26 -0.19 12.02 -28.44
N ASP A 27 -0.76 12.38 -29.59
CA ASP A 27 -1.54 13.63 -29.72
C ASP A 27 -2.81 13.62 -28.85
N ASP A 28 -3.43 12.45 -28.68
CA ASP A 28 -4.62 12.30 -27.87
C ASP A 28 -4.32 12.42 -26.37
N LEU A 29 -3.06 12.27 -25.97
CA LEU A 29 -2.62 12.27 -24.58
C LEU A 29 -2.11 13.64 -24.10
N LYS A 30 -1.90 14.61 -25.00
CA LYS A 30 -1.52 15.98 -24.64
C LYS A 30 -2.69 16.74 -24.04
N LEU A 31 -2.42 17.57 -23.03
CA LEU A 31 -3.44 18.42 -22.44
C LEU A 31 -3.83 19.51 -23.45
N PRO A 32 -5.13 19.75 -23.69
CA PRO A 32 -5.56 20.90 -24.44
C PRO A 32 -5.43 22.17 -23.59
N LYS A 33 -5.19 23.33 -24.23
CA LYS A 33 -5.11 24.63 -23.54
C LYS A 33 -6.39 24.95 -22.74
N THR A 34 -7.54 24.42 -23.16
CA THR A 34 -8.82 24.60 -22.47
C THR A 34 -8.93 23.89 -21.14
N ASP A 35 -8.09 22.86 -20.88
CA ASP A 35 -8.07 22.12 -19.63
C ASP A 35 -6.94 22.60 -18.69
N LEU A 36 -6.19 23.66 -19.06
CA LEU A 36 -5.21 24.27 -18.17
C LEU A 36 -5.89 25.18 -17.12
N PRO A 37 -5.52 25.06 -15.82
CA PRO A 37 -5.97 25.99 -14.80
C PRO A 37 -5.48 27.43 -15.08
N GLN A 38 -6.15 28.42 -14.46
CA GLN A 38 -5.71 29.81 -14.54
C GLN A 38 -4.26 29.96 -14.06
N GLY A 39 -3.46 30.73 -14.80
CA GLY A 39 -2.04 30.95 -14.51
C GLY A 39 -1.10 29.97 -15.23
N TYR A 40 -1.62 28.85 -15.76
CA TYR A 40 -0.82 27.92 -16.56
C TYR A 40 -0.78 28.29 -18.04
N ASP A 41 0.37 28.06 -18.68
CA ASP A 41 0.53 28.05 -20.14
C ASP A 41 1.54 26.98 -20.58
N PHE A 42 1.73 26.82 -21.89
CA PHE A 42 2.69 25.89 -22.47
C PHE A 42 4.02 26.56 -22.81
N GLY A 43 5.10 25.94 -22.33
CA GLY A 43 6.47 26.31 -22.68
C GLY A 43 6.93 25.69 -24.00
N LYS A 44 8.04 26.22 -24.54
CA LYS A 44 8.62 25.78 -25.82
C LYS A 44 9.85 24.87 -25.70
N GLU A 45 10.41 24.76 -24.50
CA GLU A 45 11.64 24.01 -24.24
C GLU A 45 11.37 22.86 -23.29
N ILE A 46 12.12 21.76 -23.44
CA ILE A 46 12.03 20.63 -22.53
C ILE A 46 12.70 20.97 -21.21
N MET A 47 11.98 20.77 -20.12
CA MET A 47 12.42 21.05 -18.76
C MET A 47 12.29 19.78 -17.92
N SER A 48 13.43 19.38 -17.34
CA SER A 48 13.51 18.21 -16.48
C SER A 48 14.48 18.49 -15.32
N ILE A 49 14.23 17.85 -14.19
CA ILE A 49 15.08 17.98 -13.00
C ILE A 49 16.39 17.23 -13.24
N SER A 50 16.32 16.00 -13.75
CA SER A 50 17.49 15.28 -14.19
C SER A 50 17.68 15.38 -15.71
N ILE A 51 18.92 15.23 -16.18
CA ILE A 51 19.30 15.39 -17.60
C ILE A 51 18.94 14.14 -18.43
N GLN A 52 18.81 12.97 -17.78
CA GLN A 52 18.64 11.67 -18.42
C GLN A 52 17.40 11.60 -19.34
N PRO A 53 16.20 12.07 -18.93
CA PRO A 53 15.04 12.12 -19.82
C PRO A 53 15.26 13.00 -21.05
N VAL A 54 15.97 14.12 -20.89
CA VAL A 54 16.26 15.07 -21.98
C VAL A 54 17.24 14.45 -22.97
N THR A 55 18.33 13.86 -22.48
CA THR A 55 19.31 13.14 -23.31
C THR A 55 18.65 12.00 -24.08
N PHE A 56 17.79 11.21 -23.42
CA PHE A 56 17.04 10.16 -24.11
C PHE A 56 16.05 10.74 -25.13
N TYR A 57 15.38 11.84 -24.81
CA TYR A 57 14.48 12.49 -25.75
C TYR A 57 15.21 12.95 -27.00
N GLU A 58 16.39 13.57 -26.87
CA GLU A 58 17.19 14.04 -28.00
C GLU A 58 17.69 12.87 -28.86
N MET A 59 18.19 11.81 -28.23
CA MET A 59 18.88 10.71 -28.90
C MET A 59 18.37 9.31 -28.47
N PRO A 60 17.09 8.96 -28.73
CA PRO A 60 16.49 7.74 -28.18
C PRO A 60 17.09 6.45 -28.77
N GLU A 61 17.69 6.53 -29.96
CA GLU A 61 18.37 5.40 -30.61
C GLU A 61 19.87 5.25 -30.26
N GLN A 62 20.48 6.19 -29.53
CA GLN A 62 21.95 6.24 -29.38
C GLN A 62 22.53 5.02 -28.67
N SER A 63 21.75 4.35 -27.82
CA SER A 63 22.22 3.12 -27.16
C SER A 63 22.34 1.94 -28.13
N GLY A 64 21.64 1.96 -29.28
CA GLY A 64 21.55 0.83 -30.22
C GLY A 64 20.83 -0.40 -29.66
N VAL A 65 20.39 -0.38 -28.40
CA VAL A 65 19.79 -1.51 -27.68
C VAL A 65 18.27 -1.46 -27.71
N VAL A 66 17.69 -0.25 -27.76
CA VAL A 66 16.24 -0.05 -27.72
C VAL A 66 15.65 0.25 -29.10
N PRO A 67 14.40 -0.17 -29.37
CA PRO A 67 13.72 0.20 -30.60
C PRO A 67 13.52 1.72 -30.69
N LYS A 68 13.57 2.25 -31.92
CA LYS A 68 13.30 3.66 -32.21
C LYS A 68 11.80 3.97 -32.04
N PRO A 69 11.42 5.12 -31.43
CA PRO A 69 10.03 5.56 -31.42
C PRO A 69 9.55 5.91 -32.83
N GLU A 70 8.32 5.53 -33.17
CA GLU A 70 7.65 5.93 -34.42
C GLU A 70 7.29 7.43 -34.39
N LYS A 71 6.95 7.93 -33.19
CA LYS A 71 6.69 9.35 -32.95
C LYS A 71 7.16 9.72 -31.55
N LYS A 72 7.68 10.94 -31.39
CA LYS A 72 7.93 11.55 -30.07
C LYS A 72 7.45 12.99 -30.06
N ASP A 73 7.01 13.45 -28.91
CA ASP A 73 6.60 14.83 -28.69
C ASP A 73 6.75 15.19 -27.20
N PHE A 74 6.62 16.46 -26.86
CA PHE A 74 6.60 16.90 -25.46
C PHE A 74 5.61 18.03 -25.22
N GLN A 75 5.29 18.25 -23.95
CA GLN A 75 4.48 19.37 -23.50
C GLN A 75 5.05 19.92 -22.20
N THR A 76 5.54 21.15 -22.23
CA THR A 76 6.09 21.83 -21.04
C THR A 76 5.02 22.68 -20.39
N LEU A 77 4.90 22.58 -19.07
CA LEU A 77 4.00 23.43 -18.30
C LEU A 77 4.76 24.60 -17.69
N GLU A 78 4.17 25.78 -17.78
CA GLU A 78 4.63 26.99 -17.13
C GLU A 78 3.51 27.51 -16.22
N PHE A 79 3.85 28.06 -15.06
CA PHE A 79 2.93 28.73 -14.16
C PHE A 79 3.44 30.13 -13.86
N ASP A 80 2.64 31.15 -14.16
CA ASP A 80 3.00 32.57 -14.06
C ASP A 80 4.37 32.89 -14.72
N GLY A 81 4.60 32.30 -15.90
CA GLY A 81 5.83 32.49 -16.69
C GLY A 81 7.07 31.77 -16.15
N LYS A 82 6.93 30.90 -15.15
CA LYS A 82 8.01 30.05 -14.64
C LYS A 82 7.82 28.61 -15.08
N HIS A 83 8.89 27.97 -15.55
CA HIS A 83 8.85 26.55 -15.93
C HIS A 83 8.54 25.64 -14.74
N ARG A 84 7.71 24.62 -14.99
CA ARG A 84 7.26 23.63 -14.00
C ARG A 84 7.60 22.18 -14.38
N GLY A 85 8.24 21.98 -15.53
CA GLY A 85 8.64 20.68 -16.06
C GLY A 85 7.89 20.29 -17.32
N SER A 86 8.21 19.12 -17.86
CA SER A 86 7.66 18.62 -19.12
C SER A 86 7.05 17.23 -19.01
N LEU A 87 6.03 16.99 -19.81
CA LEU A 87 5.57 15.65 -20.18
C LEU A 87 6.29 15.24 -21.48
N LEU A 88 7.06 14.16 -21.45
CA LEU A 88 7.68 13.57 -22.64
C LEU A 88 6.86 12.37 -23.09
N LEU A 89 6.61 12.26 -24.40
CA LEU A 89 5.75 11.25 -25.00
C LEU A 89 6.51 10.52 -26.10
N PHE A 90 6.49 9.19 -26.07
CA PHE A 90 7.11 8.34 -27.08
C PHE A 90 6.12 7.25 -27.52
N GLN A 91 5.81 7.20 -28.82
CA GLN A 91 4.98 6.17 -29.42
C GLN A 91 5.86 5.15 -30.14
N TYR A 92 5.65 3.87 -29.85
CA TYR A 92 6.35 2.75 -30.46
C TYR A 92 5.41 1.91 -31.34
N LYS A 93 5.98 1.02 -32.15
CA LYS A 93 5.22 0.12 -33.02
C LYS A 93 4.17 -0.71 -32.29
N ASP A 94 4.51 -1.22 -31.12
CA ASP A 94 3.64 -2.07 -30.31
C ASP A 94 4.01 -2.00 -28.83
N LYS A 95 3.14 -2.58 -27.99
CA LYS A 95 3.33 -2.66 -26.54
C LYS A 95 4.61 -3.37 -26.13
N HIS A 96 5.04 -4.40 -26.86
CA HIS A 96 6.26 -5.13 -26.53
C HIS A 96 7.50 -4.26 -26.76
N ALA A 97 7.52 -3.42 -27.80
CA ALA A 97 8.56 -2.44 -28.02
C ALA A 97 8.62 -1.41 -26.88
N ALA A 98 7.47 -0.88 -26.45
CA ALA A 98 7.38 0.05 -25.33
C ALA A 98 7.90 -0.56 -24.01
N GLU A 99 7.50 -1.78 -23.66
CA GLU A 99 7.97 -2.45 -22.43
C GLU A 99 9.49 -2.76 -22.44
N ARG A 100 10.08 -3.05 -23.61
CA ARG A 100 11.54 -3.18 -23.74
C ARG A 100 12.25 -1.86 -23.45
N VAL A 101 11.73 -0.76 -24.00
CA VAL A 101 12.29 0.57 -23.76
C VAL A 101 12.11 0.98 -22.30
N LYS A 102 10.96 0.71 -21.70
CA LYS A 102 10.70 0.96 -20.28
C LYS A 102 11.74 0.28 -19.40
N SER A 103 12.04 -1.00 -19.64
CA SER A 103 13.07 -1.72 -18.87
C SER A 103 14.43 -1.03 -18.94
N PHE A 104 14.83 -0.55 -20.12
CA PHE A 104 16.07 0.22 -20.31
C PHE A 104 16.01 1.58 -19.59
N LEU A 105 14.91 2.32 -19.77
CA LEU A 105 14.70 3.63 -19.16
C LEU A 105 14.66 3.57 -17.64
N SER A 106 14.10 2.53 -17.03
CA SER A 106 14.10 2.37 -15.57
C SER A 106 15.53 2.35 -15.01
N GLY A 107 16.45 1.64 -15.68
CA GLY A 107 17.87 1.64 -15.31
C GLY A 107 18.56 2.97 -15.60
N LEU A 108 18.24 3.61 -16.72
CA LEU A 108 18.81 4.91 -17.09
C LEU A 108 18.38 6.03 -16.13
N LEU A 109 17.10 6.07 -15.76
CA LEU A 109 16.51 7.12 -14.93
C LEU A 109 16.82 6.92 -13.45
N TRP A 110 16.74 5.69 -12.95
CA TRP A 110 16.75 5.43 -11.50
C TRP A 110 17.86 4.49 -11.04
N GLY A 111 18.63 3.88 -11.95
CA GLY A 111 19.66 2.90 -11.61
C GLY A 111 19.10 1.75 -10.76
N ASP A 112 19.86 1.35 -9.75
CA ASP A 112 19.50 0.26 -8.84
C ASP A 112 18.32 0.59 -7.90
N GLN A 113 17.94 1.87 -7.78
CA GLN A 113 16.82 2.28 -6.92
C GLN A 113 15.47 1.85 -7.49
N GLY A 114 15.38 1.66 -8.81
CA GLY A 114 14.17 1.16 -9.47
C GLY A 114 12.95 2.08 -9.42
N GLY A 115 13.11 3.35 -9.03
CA GLY A 115 12.02 4.32 -8.97
C GLY A 115 12.46 5.75 -8.60
N PRO A 116 11.50 6.70 -8.54
CA PRO A 116 11.78 8.13 -8.37
C PRO A 116 12.51 8.44 -7.05
N THR A 117 13.46 9.38 -7.10
CA THR A 117 14.22 9.88 -5.95
C THR A 117 14.28 11.42 -5.97
N ASN A 118 14.83 12.05 -4.93
CA ASN A 118 15.02 13.52 -4.95
C ASN A 118 15.93 14.00 -6.10
N MET A 119 16.89 13.18 -6.53
CA MET A 119 17.80 13.51 -7.64
C MET A 119 17.24 13.13 -9.01
N HIS A 120 16.37 12.12 -9.05
CA HIS A 120 15.71 11.61 -10.26
C HIS A 120 14.21 11.46 -9.99
N PRO A 121 13.47 12.58 -9.89
CA PRO A 121 12.09 12.57 -9.41
C PRO A 121 11.07 12.24 -10.53
N GLU A 122 11.55 11.92 -11.73
CA GLU A 122 10.69 11.64 -12.87
C GLU A 122 9.84 10.40 -12.65
N GLU A 123 8.58 10.45 -13.08
CA GLU A 123 7.69 9.31 -13.10
C GLU A 123 7.60 8.77 -14.53
N MET A 124 7.59 7.45 -14.73
CA MET A 124 7.44 6.85 -16.05
C MET A 124 6.27 5.86 -16.08
N TYR A 125 5.44 6.00 -17.10
CA TYR A 125 4.26 5.17 -17.32
C TYR A 125 4.28 4.59 -18.73
N VAL A 126 3.70 3.39 -18.87
CA VAL A 126 3.47 2.75 -20.15
C VAL A 126 1.99 2.52 -20.31
N PHE A 127 1.42 3.01 -21.41
CA PHE A 127 0.05 2.78 -21.81
C PHE A 127 0.04 2.26 -23.25
N GLU A 128 -0.36 1.01 -23.44
CA GLU A 128 -0.23 0.30 -24.71
C GLU A 128 1.19 0.41 -25.30
N ASN A 129 1.32 1.06 -26.45
CA ASN A 129 2.58 1.29 -27.16
C ASN A 129 3.19 2.67 -26.88
N ILE A 130 2.69 3.41 -25.89
CA ILE A 130 3.12 4.76 -25.55
C ILE A 130 3.81 4.78 -24.20
N ILE A 131 4.98 5.43 -24.14
CA ILE A 131 5.67 5.77 -22.90
C ILE A 131 5.44 7.24 -22.59
N LEU A 132 5.07 7.53 -21.34
CA LEU A 132 4.96 8.87 -20.79
C LEU A 132 6.03 9.04 -19.71
N ILE A 133 6.86 10.08 -19.80
CA ILE A 133 7.80 10.46 -18.74
C ILE A 133 7.40 11.83 -18.21
N PHE A 134 7.12 11.89 -16.92
CA PHE A 134 6.67 13.09 -16.22
C PHE A 134 7.89 13.73 -15.55
N CYS A 135 8.34 14.86 -16.09
CA CYS A 135 9.49 15.62 -15.62
C CYS A 135 9.10 16.81 -14.72
N PHE A 136 7.98 16.69 -14.00
CA PHE A 136 7.43 17.77 -13.16
C PHE A 136 7.86 17.73 -11.68
N GLY A 137 8.66 16.73 -11.31
CA GLY A 137 8.87 16.35 -9.91
C GLY A 137 7.86 15.30 -9.43
N TYR A 138 8.28 14.44 -8.51
CA TYR A 138 7.48 13.31 -8.03
C TYR A 138 6.22 13.83 -7.35
N GLN A 139 5.04 13.46 -7.86
CA GLN A 139 3.73 13.85 -7.31
C GLN A 139 3.50 15.37 -7.22
N SER A 140 4.10 16.16 -8.11
CA SER A 140 3.80 17.59 -8.20
C SER A 140 2.36 17.87 -8.65
N ASP A 141 1.91 19.11 -8.45
CA ASP A 141 0.59 19.58 -8.91
C ASP A 141 0.42 19.37 -10.42
N GLU A 142 1.49 19.56 -11.18
CA GLU A 142 1.53 19.32 -12.62
C GLU A 142 1.40 17.83 -12.97
N SER A 143 2.06 16.94 -12.21
CA SER A 143 1.90 15.49 -12.37
C SER A 143 0.45 15.08 -12.14
N LEU A 144 -0.18 15.60 -11.08
CA LEU A 144 -1.58 15.36 -10.77
C LEU A 144 -2.52 15.94 -11.83
N LEU A 145 -2.25 17.15 -12.33
CA LEU A 145 -3.02 17.79 -13.39
C LEU A 145 -3.08 16.89 -14.64
N VAL A 146 -1.92 16.40 -15.10
CA VAL A 146 -1.84 15.53 -16.28
C VAL A 146 -2.52 14.19 -16.03
N LYS A 147 -2.29 13.55 -14.88
CA LYS A 147 -2.95 12.28 -14.51
C LYS A 147 -4.47 12.41 -14.46
N ASN A 148 -4.98 13.49 -13.87
CA ASN A 148 -6.42 13.75 -13.79
C ASN A 148 -7.02 13.96 -15.17
N PHE A 149 -6.37 14.73 -16.05
CA PHE A 149 -6.80 14.86 -17.45
C PHE A 149 -6.91 13.50 -18.14
N LEU A 150 -5.85 12.68 -18.06
CA LEU A 150 -5.82 11.36 -18.70
C LEU A 150 -6.90 10.43 -18.14
N ARG A 151 -7.12 10.45 -16.83
CA ARG A 151 -8.19 9.67 -16.19
C ARG A 151 -9.57 10.15 -16.64
N ASP A 152 -9.84 11.43 -16.50
CA ASP A 152 -11.21 11.98 -16.57
C ASP A 152 -11.66 12.23 -18.02
N ARG A 153 -10.73 12.55 -18.92
CA ARG A 153 -11.02 12.82 -20.34
C ARG A 153 -10.73 11.65 -21.27
N LYS A 154 -9.76 10.80 -20.92
CA LYS A 154 -9.29 9.70 -21.78
C LYS A 154 -9.59 8.32 -21.21
N GLY A 155 -10.07 8.23 -19.97
CA GLY A 155 -10.30 6.94 -19.30
C GLY A 155 -9.01 6.19 -18.99
N ILE A 156 -7.85 6.86 -19.04
CA ILE A 156 -6.53 6.25 -18.83
C ILE A 156 -6.13 6.47 -17.39
N ASN A 157 -6.14 5.39 -16.61
CA ASN A 157 -5.65 5.43 -15.24
C ASN A 157 -4.15 5.10 -15.22
N LEU A 158 -3.31 6.14 -15.13
CA LEU A 158 -1.87 6.00 -14.99
C LEU A 158 -1.43 5.72 -13.54
N GLY A 159 -2.36 5.59 -12.59
CA GLY A 159 -1.99 5.21 -11.23
C GLY A 159 -1.31 3.84 -11.26
N SER A 160 -0.07 3.78 -10.77
CA SER A 160 0.55 2.49 -10.50
C SER A 160 -0.31 1.72 -9.49
N GLN A 161 -0.20 0.39 -9.44
CA GLN A 161 -0.83 -0.38 -8.37
C GLN A 161 -0.47 0.19 -6.98
N ASP A 162 0.71 0.80 -6.85
CA ASP A 162 1.15 1.47 -5.62
C ASP A 162 0.38 2.76 -5.30
N GLU A 163 -0.10 3.52 -6.30
CA GLU A 163 -0.93 4.70 -6.08
C GLU A 163 -2.33 4.32 -5.62
N GLN A 164 -2.95 3.33 -6.28
CA GLN A 164 -4.23 2.77 -5.85
C GLN A 164 -4.14 2.16 -4.45
N PHE A 165 -3.09 1.38 -4.19
CA PHE A 165 -2.78 0.84 -2.87
C PHE A 165 -2.67 1.95 -1.83
N ARG A 166 -1.86 2.99 -2.08
CA ARG A 166 -1.70 4.11 -1.14
C ARG A 166 -3.00 4.83 -0.85
N GLN A 167 -3.83 5.09 -1.86
CA GLN A 167 -5.13 5.73 -1.68
C GLN A 167 -6.09 4.87 -0.85
N VAL A 168 -6.15 3.57 -1.12
CA VAL A 168 -6.98 2.62 -0.37
C VAL A 168 -6.51 2.54 1.08
N ILE A 169 -5.20 2.45 1.32
CA ILE A 169 -4.65 2.42 2.68
C ILE A 169 -4.89 3.72 3.42
N ALA A 170 -4.68 4.89 2.79
CA ALA A 170 -4.95 6.18 3.43
C ALA A 170 -6.41 6.32 3.87
N THR A 171 -7.35 5.89 3.00
CA THR A 171 -8.78 5.91 3.32
C THR A 171 -9.12 4.93 4.45
N ALA A 172 -8.59 3.70 4.39
CA ALA A 172 -8.77 2.74 5.46
C ALA A 172 -8.20 3.24 6.79
N HIS A 173 -7.07 3.95 6.76
CA HIS A 173 -6.45 4.52 7.95
C HIS A 173 -7.33 5.61 8.59
N ALA A 174 -8.10 6.36 7.79
CA ALA A 174 -9.08 7.29 8.32
C ALA A 174 -10.22 6.56 9.09
N TYR A 175 -10.67 5.39 8.61
CA TYR A 175 -11.62 4.56 9.35
C TYR A 175 -11.01 3.99 10.63
N TYR A 176 -9.75 3.58 10.60
CA TYR A 176 -9.04 3.10 11.79
C TYR A 176 -8.95 4.21 12.86
N ASN A 177 -8.53 5.42 12.48
CA ASN A 177 -8.40 6.56 13.39
C ASN A 177 -9.72 7.04 13.98
N SER A 178 -10.83 6.86 13.24
CA SER A 178 -12.17 7.17 13.72
C SER A 178 -12.84 6.00 14.46
N ASN A 179 -12.12 4.89 14.63
CA ASN A 179 -12.60 3.65 15.23
C ASN A 179 -13.86 3.08 14.54
N ASP A 180 -14.06 3.37 13.26
CA ASP A 180 -15.15 2.84 12.44
C ASP A 180 -14.74 1.51 11.81
N VAL A 181 -14.60 0.51 12.67
CA VAL A 181 -14.07 -0.83 12.30
C VAL A 181 -14.91 -1.47 11.19
N GLY A 182 -16.24 -1.37 11.27
CA GLY A 182 -17.16 -1.95 10.31
C GLY A 182 -16.97 -1.39 8.90
N LYS A 183 -16.92 -0.05 8.75
CA LYS A 183 -16.68 0.58 7.44
C LYS A 183 -15.28 0.32 6.93
N GLY A 184 -14.27 0.25 7.81
CA GLY A 184 -12.91 -0.10 7.42
C GLY A 184 -12.85 -1.49 6.76
N ILE A 185 -13.48 -2.50 7.38
CA ILE A 185 -13.59 -3.85 6.82
C ILE A 185 -14.32 -3.83 5.47
N GLU A 186 -15.50 -3.20 5.40
CA GLU A 186 -16.30 -3.15 4.18
C GLU A 186 -15.51 -2.50 3.03
N TYR A 187 -14.87 -1.37 3.30
CA TYR A 187 -14.09 -0.63 2.32
C TYR A 187 -12.88 -1.41 1.81
N LEU A 188 -12.10 -2.02 2.71
CA LEU A 188 -10.94 -2.82 2.31
C LEU A 188 -11.33 -4.09 1.55
N LYS A 189 -12.45 -4.73 1.90
CA LYS A 189 -12.99 -5.86 1.13
C LYS A 189 -13.42 -5.45 -0.27
N LYS A 190 -14.10 -4.30 -0.41
CA LYS A 190 -14.53 -3.77 -1.71
C LYS A 190 -13.34 -3.44 -2.62
N ASN A 191 -12.23 -3.01 -2.03
CA ASN A 191 -11.01 -2.63 -2.75
C ASN A 191 -9.89 -3.69 -2.62
N TYR A 192 -10.27 -4.97 -2.40
CA TYR A 192 -9.29 -6.00 -2.05
C TYR A 192 -8.23 -6.23 -3.13
N ASP A 193 -8.58 -6.09 -4.41
CA ASP A 193 -7.64 -6.25 -5.52
C ASP A 193 -6.47 -5.25 -5.46
N ALA A 194 -6.68 -4.07 -4.87
CA ALA A 194 -5.62 -3.06 -4.69
C ALA A 194 -4.67 -3.39 -3.53
N ILE A 195 -5.05 -4.25 -2.59
CA ILE A 195 -4.26 -4.56 -1.39
C ILE A 195 -3.74 -5.99 -1.33
N ARG A 196 -4.34 -6.93 -2.10
CA ARG A 196 -4.09 -8.38 -1.95
C ARG A 196 -2.65 -8.81 -2.16
N ASN A 197 -1.88 -8.05 -2.95
CA ASN A 197 -0.47 -8.30 -3.26
C ASN A 197 0.51 -7.55 -2.34
N TYR A 198 0.01 -6.76 -1.40
CA TYR A 198 0.82 -5.99 -0.45
C TYR A 198 0.74 -6.62 0.93
N SER A 199 1.90 -6.86 1.55
CA SER A 199 1.97 -7.40 2.92
C SER A 199 1.29 -6.45 3.90
N PHE A 200 1.58 -5.15 3.79
CA PHE A 200 0.96 -4.12 4.63
C PHE A 200 -0.55 -4.03 4.42
N GLY A 201 -1.03 -4.21 3.19
CA GLY A 201 -2.46 -4.22 2.91
C GLY A 201 -3.21 -5.37 3.59
N ASN A 202 -2.63 -6.56 3.57
CA ASN A 202 -3.16 -7.71 4.29
C ASN A 202 -3.04 -7.57 5.81
N TYR A 203 -1.90 -7.08 6.31
CA TYR A 203 -1.72 -6.76 7.72
C TYR A 203 -2.80 -5.79 8.20
N PHE A 204 -3.04 -4.71 7.46
CA PHE A 204 -3.97 -3.68 7.89
C PHE A 204 -5.42 -4.14 7.87
N LEU A 205 -5.81 -4.97 6.90
CA LEU A 205 -7.11 -5.64 6.92
C LEU A 205 -7.22 -6.64 8.10
N ALA A 206 -6.13 -7.33 8.45
CA ALA A 206 -6.12 -8.20 9.62
C ALA A 206 -6.33 -7.43 10.93
N GLU A 207 -5.72 -6.24 11.09
CA GLU A 207 -5.94 -5.36 12.25
C GLU A 207 -7.42 -4.99 12.41
N PHE A 208 -8.13 -4.69 11.32
CA PHE A 208 -9.57 -4.44 11.39
C PHE A 208 -10.36 -5.67 11.87
N TYR A 209 -10.04 -6.86 11.35
CA TYR A 209 -10.67 -8.10 11.83
C TYR A 209 -10.32 -8.41 13.28
N TYR A 210 -9.09 -8.11 13.70
CA TYR A 210 -8.65 -8.24 15.08
C TYR A 210 -9.49 -7.35 16.01
N LEU A 211 -9.68 -6.08 15.64
CA LEU A 211 -10.51 -5.13 16.38
C LEU A 211 -11.99 -5.52 16.42
N SER A 212 -12.49 -6.22 15.40
CA SER A 212 -13.85 -6.78 15.39
C SER A 212 -13.97 -8.15 16.06
N HIS A 213 -12.89 -8.68 16.65
CA HIS A 213 -12.81 -10.03 17.23
C HIS A 213 -13.13 -11.16 16.23
N ASP A 214 -12.98 -10.90 14.93
CA ASP A 214 -13.08 -11.93 13.90
C ASP A 214 -11.71 -12.60 13.73
N TRP A 215 -11.39 -13.45 14.71
CA TRP A 215 -10.10 -14.12 14.82
C TRP A 215 -9.80 -15.03 13.62
N VAL A 216 -10.82 -15.56 12.96
CA VAL A 216 -10.64 -16.44 11.79
C VAL A 216 -10.14 -15.63 10.60
N ASN A 217 -10.78 -14.50 10.30
CA ASN A 217 -10.32 -13.64 9.20
C ASN A 217 -9.02 -12.90 9.53
N ALA A 218 -8.82 -12.49 10.78
CA ALA A 218 -7.57 -11.91 11.24
C ALA A 218 -6.41 -12.89 11.02
N ASN A 219 -6.54 -14.14 11.47
CA ASN A 219 -5.53 -15.19 11.28
C ASN A 219 -5.15 -15.36 9.80
N ARG A 220 -6.16 -15.48 8.92
CA ARG A 220 -5.95 -15.67 7.48
C ARG A 220 -5.13 -14.52 6.87
N HIS A 221 -5.48 -13.28 7.19
CA HIS A 221 -4.81 -12.11 6.60
C HIS A 221 -3.44 -11.84 7.22
N TYR A 222 -3.22 -12.06 8.52
CA TYR A 222 -1.86 -12.01 9.09
C TYR A 222 -0.95 -13.07 8.46
N ALA A 223 -1.43 -14.30 8.27
CA ALA A 223 -0.67 -15.35 7.61
C ALA A 223 -0.31 -14.97 6.16
N GLN A 224 -1.26 -14.39 5.41
CA GLN A 224 -1.00 -13.89 4.06
C GLN A 224 0.01 -12.74 4.06
N ALA A 225 -0.08 -11.81 5.01
CA ALA A 225 0.89 -10.72 5.15
C ALA A 225 2.31 -11.23 5.39
N LEU A 226 2.49 -12.25 6.24
CA LEU A 226 3.79 -12.90 6.46
C LEU A 226 4.28 -13.65 5.23
N GLY A 227 3.39 -14.33 4.50
CA GLY A 227 3.74 -14.98 3.23
C GLY A 227 4.28 -14.00 2.19
N LEU A 228 3.64 -12.84 2.06
CA LEU A 228 4.11 -11.75 1.19
C LEU A 228 5.40 -11.12 1.70
N HIS A 229 5.51 -10.86 3.02
CA HIS A 229 6.73 -10.36 3.65
C HIS A 229 7.92 -11.27 3.34
N ASN A 230 7.74 -12.59 3.37
CA ASN A 230 8.84 -13.53 3.12
C ASN A 230 9.19 -13.72 1.64
N SER A 231 8.35 -13.27 0.70
CA SER A 231 8.51 -13.58 -0.72
C SER A 231 8.71 -12.36 -1.62
N THR A 232 7.79 -11.41 -1.60
CA THR A 232 7.60 -10.45 -2.70
C THR A 232 7.48 -9.00 -2.23
N ASN A 233 6.93 -8.76 -1.04
CA ASN A 233 6.64 -7.42 -0.55
C ASN A 233 6.82 -7.38 0.97
N LYS A 234 7.86 -6.70 1.45
CA LYS A 234 8.16 -6.60 2.88
C LYS A 234 7.21 -5.63 3.60
N LEU A 235 6.79 -6.01 4.80
CA LEU A 235 6.23 -5.07 5.78
C LEU A 235 7.20 -3.91 6.03
N PRO A 236 6.69 -2.69 6.28
CA PRO A 236 7.49 -1.46 6.24
C PRO A 236 8.50 -1.33 7.39
N ASP A 237 8.24 -1.96 8.53
CA ASP A 237 9.07 -1.83 9.72
C ASP A 237 8.94 -3.05 10.66
N ASP A 238 9.89 -3.17 11.59
CA ASP A 238 9.93 -4.25 12.59
C ASP A 238 8.72 -4.20 13.57
N GLY A 239 8.12 -3.03 13.80
CA GLY A 239 6.91 -2.89 14.62
C GLY A 239 5.67 -3.48 13.93
N SER A 240 5.49 -3.20 12.64
CA SER A 240 4.46 -3.83 11.81
C SER A 240 4.66 -5.35 11.72
N LEU A 241 5.91 -5.81 11.60
CA LEU A 241 6.24 -7.24 11.61
C LEU A 241 5.93 -7.89 12.96
N TRP A 242 6.28 -7.22 14.07
CA TRP A 242 5.91 -7.65 15.42
C TRP A 242 4.40 -7.80 15.56
N ALA A 243 3.64 -6.77 15.17
CA ALA A 243 2.17 -6.75 15.29
C ALA A 243 1.54 -7.88 14.48
N THR A 244 2.07 -8.15 13.29
CA THR A 244 1.60 -9.24 12.43
C THR A 244 1.79 -10.62 13.09
N TYR A 245 2.97 -10.88 13.68
CA TYR A 245 3.22 -12.14 14.40
C TYR A 245 2.40 -12.25 15.69
N HIS A 246 2.31 -11.15 16.46
CA HIS A 246 1.54 -11.10 17.71
C HIS A 246 0.04 -11.32 17.45
N GLY A 247 -0.53 -10.61 16.47
CA GLY A 247 -1.91 -10.75 16.04
C GLY A 247 -2.23 -12.15 15.49
N LEU A 248 -1.29 -12.78 14.77
CA LEU A 248 -1.42 -14.18 14.34
C LEU A 248 -1.47 -15.13 15.54
N GLY A 249 -0.56 -14.97 16.51
CA GLY A 249 -0.52 -15.74 17.75
C GLY A 249 -1.82 -15.61 18.55
N MET A 250 -2.29 -14.37 18.74
CA MET A 250 -3.58 -14.07 19.37
C MET A 250 -4.73 -14.74 18.65
N SER A 251 -4.77 -14.64 17.32
CA SER A 251 -5.84 -15.24 16.52
C SER A 251 -5.86 -16.77 16.64
N CYS A 252 -4.69 -17.42 16.74
CA CYS A 252 -4.60 -18.86 17.03
C CYS A 252 -5.12 -19.18 18.44
N ALA A 253 -4.66 -18.45 19.46
CA ALA A 253 -5.07 -18.67 20.85
C ALA A 253 -6.58 -18.48 21.04
N MET A 254 -7.15 -17.40 20.49
CA MET A 254 -8.57 -17.06 20.61
C MET A 254 -9.49 -18.01 19.82
N THR A 255 -8.95 -18.75 18.84
CA THR A 255 -9.68 -19.82 18.14
C THR A 255 -9.44 -21.20 18.74
N GLY A 256 -8.83 -21.28 19.93
CA GLY A 256 -8.56 -22.54 20.63
C GLY A 256 -7.38 -23.33 20.08
N ARG A 257 -6.70 -22.84 19.05
CA ARG A 257 -5.51 -23.44 18.43
C ARG A 257 -4.25 -23.04 19.19
N VAL A 258 -4.24 -23.28 20.49
CA VAL A 258 -3.17 -22.84 21.40
C VAL A 258 -1.78 -23.36 21.00
N PRO A 259 -1.59 -24.63 20.57
CA PRO A 259 -0.29 -25.06 20.06
C PRO A 259 0.26 -24.21 18.91
N GLU A 260 -0.60 -23.78 17.98
CA GLU A 260 -0.23 -22.96 16.82
C GLU A 260 0.09 -21.50 17.19
N SER A 261 -0.28 -21.05 18.40
CA SER A 261 0.01 -19.68 18.86
C SER A 261 1.45 -19.48 19.35
N VAL A 262 2.13 -20.57 19.74
CA VAL A 262 3.45 -20.52 20.41
C VAL A 262 4.53 -19.94 19.49
N GLU A 263 4.60 -20.39 18.24
CA GLU A 263 5.64 -19.94 17.30
C GLU A 263 5.47 -18.46 16.90
N PRO A 264 4.27 -17.99 16.52
CA PRO A 264 4.05 -16.57 16.24
C PRO A 264 4.33 -15.68 17.45
N PHE A 265 3.90 -16.07 18.66
CA PHE A 265 4.22 -15.29 19.85
C PHE A 265 5.72 -15.26 20.15
N ALA A 266 6.42 -16.38 20.01
CA ALA A 266 7.88 -16.42 20.17
C ALA A 266 8.59 -15.49 19.17
N LYS A 267 8.14 -15.47 17.91
CA LYS A 267 8.65 -14.55 16.89
C LYS A 267 8.37 -13.09 17.23
N SER A 268 7.16 -12.77 17.70
CA SER A 268 6.86 -11.42 18.18
C SER A 268 7.78 -11.02 19.34
N LEU A 269 8.02 -11.90 20.31
CA LEU A 269 8.90 -11.61 21.44
C LEU A 269 10.36 -11.39 21.01
N GLU A 270 10.85 -12.20 20.06
CA GLU A 270 12.19 -12.02 19.45
C GLU A 270 12.33 -10.63 18.83
N ILE A 271 11.35 -10.21 18.02
CA ILE A 271 11.36 -8.89 17.37
C ILE A 271 11.26 -7.78 18.42
N ALA A 272 10.37 -7.91 19.42
CA ALA A 272 10.21 -6.93 20.48
C ALA A 272 11.51 -6.67 21.25
N ARG A 273 12.29 -7.73 21.50
CA ARG A 273 13.62 -7.66 22.11
C ARG A 273 14.63 -6.99 21.19
N LYS A 274 14.62 -7.33 19.90
CA LYS A 274 15.49 -6.71 18.88
C LYS A 274 15.30 -5.19 18.80
N ILE A 275 14.06 -4.72 18.80
CA ILE A 275 13.74 -3.28 18.75
C ILE A 275 13.79 -2.59 20.13
N ASN A 276 14.09 -3.35 21.19
CA ASN A 276 14.22 -2.88 22.57
C ASN A 276 13.01 -2.07 23.09
N ARG A 277 11.79 -2.56 22.83
CA ARG A 277 10.54 -1.90 23.27
C ARG A 277 9.92 -2.66 24.44
N GLY A 278 10.18 -2.17 25.66
CA GLY A 278 9.77 -2.84 26.90
C GLY A 278 8.29 -3.22 26.99
N THR A 279 7.38 -2.35 26.52
CA THR A 279 5.93 -2.63 26.50
C THR A 279 5.57 -3.81 25.59
N MET A 280 6.20 -3.89 24.41
CA MET A 280 6.00 -4.98 23.45
C MET A 280 6.61 -6.28 23.96
N ILE A 281 7.79 -6.23 24.60
CA ILE A 281 8.43 -7.38 25.22
C ILE A 281 7.51 -7.94 26.31
N ALA A 282 7.00 -7.08 27.20
CA ALA A 282 6.16 -7.51 28.30
C ALA A 282 4.85 -8.15 27.82
N GLY A 283 4.18 -7.55 26.81
CA GLY A 283 2.97 -8.11 26.20
C GLY A 283 3.22 -9.47 25.52
N SER A 284 4.19 -9.53 24.60
CA SER A 284 4.51 -10.79 23.91
C SER A 284 4.95 -11.90 24.87
N ALA A 285 5.71 -11.57 25.92
CA ALA A 285 6.11 -12.54 26.94
C ALA A 285 4.92 -13.04 27.75
N TYR A 286 3.97 -12.16 28.10
CA TYR A 286 2.75 -12.53 28.79
C TYR A 286 1.88 -13.49 27.96
N ASP A 287 1.62 -13.15 26.70
CA ASP A 287 0.74 -13.97 25.85
C ASP A 287 1.37 -15.33 25.49
N LEU A 288 2.69 -15.36 25.27
CA LEU A 288 3.44 -16.60 25.13
C LEU A 288 3.40 -17.43 26.42
N SER A 289 3.47 -16.78 27.59
CA SER A 289 3.35 -17.43 28.89
C SER A 289 1.98 -18.08 29.07
N CYS A 290 0.89 -17.37 28.76
CA CYS A 290 -0.47 -17.93 28.79
C CYS A 290 -0.57 -19.19 27.91
N SER A 291 -0.03 -19.12 26.69
CA SER A 291 -0.03 -20.25 25.75
C SER A 291 0.72 -21.46 26.33
N HIS A 292 1.89 -21.23 26.93
CA HIS A 292 2.63 -22.29 27.61
C HIS A 292 1.94 -22.82 28.88
N ALA A 293 1.25 -21.97 29.63
CA ALA A 293 0.51 -22.39 30.83
C ALA A 293 -0.66 -23.32 30.48
N VAL A 294 -1.43 -22.99 29.43
CA VAL A 294 -2.51 -23.84 28.90
C VAL A 294 -1.96 -25.18 28.40
N LEU A 295 -0.79 -25.17 27.76
CA LEU A 295 -0.09 -26.38 27.31
C LEU A 295 0.64 -27.12 28.45
N LYS A 296 0.51 -26.67 29.70
CA LYS A 296 1.16 -27.23 30.90
C LYS A 296 2.69 -27.24 30.85
N HIS A 297 3.29 -26.39 30.00
CA HIS A 297 4.73 -26.12 29.96
C HIS A 297 5.11 -25.11 31.04
N PHE A 298 4.87 -25.46 32.31
CA PHE A 298 4.89 -24.52 33.43
C PHE A 298 6.23 -23.85 33.67
N ASP A 299 7.36 -24.49 33.40
CA ASP A 299 8.68 -23.87 33.57
C ASP A 299 8.89 -22.71 32.58
N LYS A 300 8.50 -22.91 31.32
CA LYS A 300 8.57 -21.87 30.29
C LYS A 300 7.59 -20.74 30.60
N ALA A 301 6.36 -21.09 30.97
CA ALA A 301 5.34 -20.11 31.34
C ALA A 301 5.80 -19.26 32.53
N PHE A 302 6.40 -19.87 33.56
CA PHE A 302 6.88 -19.16 34.75
C PHE A 302 7.96 -18.13 34.39
N ALA A 303 8.98 -18.53 33.62
CA ALA A 303 10.07 -17.64 33.24
C ALA A 303 9.56 -16.42 32.45
N LEU A 304 8.66 -16.65 31.49
CA LEU A 304 8.07 -15.60 30.66
C LEU A 304 7.14 -14.68 31.45
N LEU A 305 6.32 -15.22 32.36
CA LEU A 305 5.45 -14.41 33.23
C LEU A 305 6.30 -13.53 34.16
N ALA A 306 7.39 -14.08 34.71
CA ALA A 306 8.29 -13.31 35.56
C ALA A 306 8.97 -12.16 34.78
N GLU A 307 9.38 -12.40 33.53
CA GLU A 307 9.89 -11.35 32.63
C GLU A 307 8.84 -10.27 32.38
N ALA A 308 7.60 -10.66 32.03
CA ALA A 308 6.51 -9.71 31.78
C ALA A 308 6.22 -8.85 33.01
N ILE A 309 6.10 -9.45 34.20
CA ILE A 309 5.85 -8.73 35.48
C ILE A 309 6.99 -7.78 35.84
N LYS A 310 8.25 -8.18 35.57
CA LYS A 310 9.41 -7.33 35.82
C LYS A 310 9.38 -6.06 34.98
N LEU A 311 8.93 -6.17 33.73
CA LEU A 311 8.82 -5.04 32.81
C LEU A 311 7.57 -4.20 33.05
N ASP A 312 6.45 -4.84 33.40
CA ASP A 312 5.17 -4.18 33.67
C ASP A 312 4.38 -4.96 34.74
N GLY A 313 4.26 -4.36 35.92
CA GLY A 313 3.63 -4.98 37.08
C GLY A 313 2.15 -5.32 36.91
N LYS A 314 1.45 -4.77 35.89
CA LYS A 314 0.03 -5.06 35.65
C LYS A 314 -0.23 -6.54 35.37
N TYR A 315 0.73 -7.23 34.73
CA TYR A 315 0.61 -8.64 34.38
C TYR A 315 0.53 -9.54 35.62
N ARG A 316 0.97 -9.05 36.78
CA ARG A 316 0.78 -9.75 38.06
C ARG A 316 -0.70 -9.87 38.40
N ALA A 317 -1.46 -8.79 38.25
CA ALA A 317 -2.89 -8.78 38.53
C ALA A 317 -3.65 -9.60 37.48
N MET A 318 -3.31 -9.43 36.19
CA MET A 318 -3.92 -10.19 35.10
C MET A 318 -3.71 -11.70 35.26
N ALA A 319 -2.51 -12.14 35.61
CA ALA A 319 -2.23 -13.57 35.80
C ALA A 319 -3.06 -14.23 36.91
N ARG A 320 -3.54 -13.47 37.91
CA ARG A 320 -4.43 -13.97 38.97
C ARG A 320 -5.84 -14.23 38.46
N SER A 321 -6.34 -13.40 37.54
CA SER A 321 -7.70 -13.48 37.01
C SER A 321 -7.80 -14.34 35.77
N ASP A 322 -6.74 -14.40 34.97
CA ASP A 322 -6.79 -15.04 33.66
C ASP A 322 -6.80 -16.55 33.78
N THR A 323 -7.77 -17.16 33.09
CA THR A 323 -8.01 -18.61 33.14
C THR A 323 -6.85 -19.42 32.57
N CYS A 324 -6.00 -18.81 31.73
CA CYS A 324 -4.81 -19.44 31.15
C CYS A 324 -3.83 -19.95 32.22
N PHE A 325 -3.81 -19.33 33.41
CA PHE A 325 -2.93 -19.71 34.52
C PHE A 325 -3.63 -20.58 35.58
N LYS A 326 -4.90 -20.95 35.42
CA LYS A 326 -5.67 -21.69 36.44
C LYS A 326 -4.93 -22.93 36.95
N ASP A 327 -4.40 -23.74 36.04
CA ASP A 327 -3.64 -24.96 36.40
C ASP A 327 -2.25 -24.62 36.95
N ALA A 328 -1.60 -23.59 36.41
CA ALA A 328 -0.28 -23.14 36.85
C ALA A 328 -0.30 -22.62 38.30
N MET A 329 -1.40 -21.96 38.70
CA MET A 329 -1.63 -21.43 40.05
C MET A 329 -1.76 -22.52 41.12
N ALA A 330 -1.84 -23.80 40.77
CA ALA A 330 -1.68 -24.88 41.74
C ALA A 330 -0.26 -24.91 42.34
N GLN A 331 0.75 -24.44 41.59
CA GLN A 331 2.15 -24.42 42.02
C GLN A 331 2.44 -23.20 42.89
N GLN A 332 3.11 -23.41 44.03
CA GLN A 332 3.42 -22.35 44.98
C GLN A 332 4.23 -21.21 44.36
N ARG A 333 5.18 -21.53 43.45
CA ARG A 333 5.98 -20.50 42.76
C ARG A 333 5.14 -19.51 41.96
N PHE A 334 4.07 -19.95 41.29
CA PHE A 334 3.19 -19.06 40.53
C PHE A 334 2.38 -18.18 41.47
N LYS A 335 1.89 -18.75 42.58
CA LYS A 335 1.22 -17.98 43.63
C LYS A 335 2.13 -16.90 44.19
N ASP A 336 3.39 -17.23 44.48
CA ASP A 336 4.37 -16.30 45.05
C ASP A 336 4.78 -15.21 44.06
N LEU A 337 5.01 -15.57 42.79
CA LEU A 337 5.27 -14.60 41.72
C LEU A 337 4.10 -13.61 41.56
N CYS A 338 2.89 -14.11 41.78
CA CYS A 338 1.65 -13.34 41.72
C CYS A 338 1.15 -12.89 43.09
N LYS A 339 1.96 -12.80 44.15
CA LYS A 339 1.62 -12.03 45.37
C LYS A 339 2.00 -10.57 45.18
#